data_AF-A0A3D5UWE6-F1
#
_entry.id   AF-A0A3D5UWE6-F1
#
_cell.length_a   1.000
_cell.length_b   1.000
_cell.length_c   1.000
_cell.angle_alpha   90.00
_cell.angle_beta   90.00
_cell.angle_gamma   90.00
#
_symmetry.space_group_name_H-M   'P 1'
#
loop_
_entity.id
_entity.type
_entity.pdbx_description
1 polymer ?
#
loop_
_entity_poly.entity_id
_entity_poly.type
_entity_poly.pdbx_seq_one_letter_code
_entity_poly.pdbx_strand_id
1 'polypeptide(L)'
;MAPEPILCFDGDKAGLRAAFRAMDRIKPLLKAGHSFRFAMLPDGADPDDMVREKGVSAFKSVIANARSFPEMAFSYLLFGERLEGPDDRARVEQKFEVWLMEIQNELVRRHYKRTLKDWLWNRFADVFGWRKFSKRNESSKPGLITPSSVGSRRYALLESRLEIELLAYLLCETSLLITYFDPLNCLELLDRQNANILTELIQLCGQKENMDRDEMIASLAGRGLDGRLEQIRESTAYRLGRSLNDT
;
A
#
# COMPACT_ATOMS: atom_id res chain seq x y z
N MET A 1 16.44 14.12 -25.40
CA MET A 1 16.33 12.74 -24.91
C MET A 1 14.85 12.42 -24.85
N ALA A 2 14.40 11.24 -25.29
CA ALA A 2 13.00 10.87 -25.13
C ALA A 2 12.62 10.93 -23.63
N PRO A 3 11.39 11.33 -23.26
CA PRO A 3 10.98 11.42 -21.86
C PRO A 3 10.96 10.03 -21.19
N GLU A 4 10.74 8.96 -21.95
CA GLU A 4 10.70 7.58 -21.43
C GLU A 4 11.34 6.58 -22.41
N PRO A 5 12.68 6.53 -22.49
CA PRO A 5 13.40 5.53 -23.28
C PRO A 5 13.10 4.10 -22.82
N ILE A 6 13.03 3.19 -23.80
CA ILE A 6 12.85 1.75 -23.58
C ILE A 6 14.20 1.06 -23.78
N LEU A 7 14.65 0.33 -22.76
CA LEU A 7 15.87 -0.46 -22.77
C LEU A 7 15.49 -1.93 -23.01
N CYS A 8 16.00 -2.51 -24.08
CA CYS A 8 15.78 -3.92 -24.41
C CYS A 8 16.95 -4.76 -23.88
N PHE A 9 16.62 -5.86 -23.20
CA PHE A 9 17.59 -6.82 -22.68
C PHE A 9 17.21 -8.24 -23.09
N ASP A 10 18.22 -9.08 -23.24
CA ASP A 10 18.05 -10.50 -23.54
C ASP A 10 17.29 -11.20 -22.41
N GLY A 11 16.55 -12.25 -22.77
CA GLY A 11 15.69 -12.96 -21.82
C GLY A 11 16.42 -13.86 -20.85
N ASP A 12 17.75 -13.95 -20.92
CA ASP A 12 18.52 -14.86 -20.08
C ASP A 12 18.89 -14.24 -18.72
N LYS A 13 19.55 -15.03 -17.87
CA LYS A 13 20.04 -14.56 -16.55
C LYS A 13 21.07 -13.43 -16.70
N ALA A 14 21.83 -13.41 -17.79
CA ALA A 14 22.82 -12.35 -18.03
C ALA A 14 22.13 -11.02 -18.38
N GLY A 15 21.10 -11.05 -19.21
CA GLY A 15 20.25 -9.92 -19.58
C GLY A 15 19.51 -9.34 -18.37
N LEU A 16 18.96 -10.19 -17.49
CA LEU A 16 18.38 -9.73 -16.23
C LEU A 16 19.40 -9.00 -15.33
N ARG A 17 20.62 -9.54 -15.19
CA ARG A 17 21.70 -8.88 -14.44
C ARG A 17 22.14 -7.58 -15.11
N ALA A 18 22.13 -7.52 -16.44
CA ALA A 18 22.43 -6.30 -17.19
C ALA A 18 21.37 -5.22 -16.97
N ALA A 19 20.09 -5.60 -16.95
CA ALA A 19 18.99 -4.71 -16.61
C ALA A 19 19.16 -4.12 -15.21
N PHE A 20 19.52 -4.93 -14.21
CA PHE A 20 19.78 -4.45 -12.85
C PHE A 20 20.95 -3.45 -12.79
N ARG A 21 22.06 -3.74 -13.46
CA ARG A 21 23.18 -2.79 -13.56
C ARG A 21 22.78 -1.49 -14.27
N ALA A 22 21.89 -1.56 -15.26
CA ALA A 22 21.38 -0.37 -15.92
C ALA A 22 20.53 0.46 -14.96
N MET A 23 19.67 -0.17 -14.14
CA MET A 23 18.91 0.55 -13.12
C MET A 23 19.81 1.31 -12.15
N ASP A 24 20.92 0.71 -11.73
CA ASP A 24 21.89 1.37 -10.83
C ASP A 24 22.45 2.66 -11.44
N ARG A 25 22.68 2.69 -12.75
CA ARG A 25 23.13 3.89 -13.47
C ARG A 25 22.02 4.90 -13.72
N ILE A 26 20.77 4.44 -13.78
CA ILE A 26 19.59 5.26 -14.09
C ILE A 26 19.07 5.99 -12.87
N LYS A 27 19.10 5.38 -11.68
CA LYS A 27 18.58 5.98 -10.42
C LYS A 27 18.95 7.46 -10.25
N PRO A 28 20.23 7.88 -10.43
CA PRO A 28 20.61 9.28 -10.22
C PRO A 28 20.07 10.24 -11.30
N LEU A 29 19.65 9.71 -12.46
CA LEU A 29 19.19 10.46 -13.61
C LEU A 29 17.67 10.72 -13.60
N LEU A 30 16.92 10.05 -12.73
CA LEU A 30 15.47 10.17 -12.65
C LEU A 30 15.04 11.58 -12.24
N LYS A 31 14.09 12.14 -12.98
CA LYS A 31 13.54 13.48 -12.78
C LYS A 31 12.04 13.48 -13.09
N ALA A 32 11.32 14.48 -12.60
CA ALA A 32 9.92 14.65 -12.96
C ALA A 32 9.75 14.68 -14.50
N GLY A 33 8.79 13.92 -15.02
CA GLY A 33 8.55 13.77 -16.45
C GLY A 33 9.59 12.95 -17.23
N HIS A 34 10.59 12.37 -16.56
CA HIS A 34 11.63 11.55 -17.18
C HIS A 34 11.76 10.20 -16.46
N SER A 35 11.55 9.11 -17.20
CA SER A 35 11.64 7.75 -16.66
C SER A 35 12.24 6.79 -17.68
N PHE A 36 12.22 5.49 -17.38
CA PHE A 36 12.76 4.43 -18.22
C PHE A 36 11.82 3.23 -18.21
N ARG A 37 11.77 2.49 -19.31
CA ARG A 37 11.08 1.18 -19.37
C ARG A 37 12.04 0.09 -19.80
N PHE A 38 11.71 -1.15 -19.46
CA PHE A 38 12.55 -2.32 -19.68
C PHE A 38 11.77 -3.36 -20.46
N ALA A 39 12.20 -3.62 -21.68
CA ALA A 39 11.72 -4.71 -22.50
C ALA A 39 12.62 -5.93 -22.26
N MET A 40 12.09 -6.96 -21.59
CA MET A 40 12.78 -8.24 -21.42
C MET A 40 12.32 -9.18 -22.53
N LEU A 41 13.27 -9.71 -23.29
CA LEU A 41 12.97 -10.73 -24.29
C LEU A 41 12.60 -12.06 -23.62
N PRO A 42 11.94 -12.99 -24.34
CA PRO A 42 11.75 -14.36 -23.88
C PRO A 42 13.07 -15.08 -23.66
N ASP A 43 13.09 -16.08 -22.76
CA ASP A 43 14.28 -16.86 -22.42
C ASP A 43 15.04 -17.34 -23.67
N GLY A 44 16.34 -17.03 -23.72
CA GLY A 44 17.24 -17.49 -24.77
C GLY A 44 17.09 -16.82 -26.13
N ALA A 45 16.22 -15.82 -26.27
CA ALA A 45 16.09 -15.04 -27.50
C ALA A 45 16.85 -13.71 -27.42
N ASP A 46 17.56 -13.38 -28.51
CA ASP A 46 18.08 -12.05 -28.76
C ASP A 46 17.13 -11.26 -29.71
N PRO A 47 17.32 -9.95 -29.91
CA PRO A 47 16.44 -9.16 -30.78
C PRO A 47 16.40 -9.66 -32.23
N ASP A 48 17.55 -10.13 -32.75
CA ASP A 48 17.70 -10.53 -34.14
C ASP A 48 17.00 -11.87 -34.41
N ASP A 49 17.19 -12.85 -33.52
CA ASP A 49 16.53 -14.15 -33.53
C ASP A 49 15.03 -13.98 -33.35
N MET A 50 14.59 -13.11 -32.44
CA MET A 50 13.16 -12.84 -32.27
C MET A 50 12.52 -12.29 -33.54
N VAL A 51 13.18 -11.36 -34.23
CA VAL A 51 12.68 -10.80 -35.49
C VAL A 51 12.72 -11.84 -36.61
N ARG A 52 13.76 -12.69 -36.67
CA ARG A 52 13.87 -13.76 -37.67
C ARG A 52 12.83 -14.86 -37.48
N GLU A 53 12.62 -15.32 -36.26
CA GLU A 53 11.73 -16.45 -35.96
C GLU A 53 10.26 -16.05 -35.84
N LYS A 54 9.98 -14.93 -35.14
CA LYS A 54 8.61 -14.53 -34.77
C LYS A 54 8.15 -13.26 -35.49
N GLY A 55 9.03 -12.63 -36.26
CA GLY A 55 8.73 -11.42 -37.02
C GLY A 55 8.74 -10.14 -36.19
N VAL A 56 8.72 -9.01 -36.90
CA VAL A 56 8.76 -7.66 -36.32
C VAL A 56 7.54 -7.37 -35.42
N SER A 57 6.39 -7.98 -35.70
CA SER A 57 5.17 -7.81 -34.89
C SER A 57 5.33 -8.35 -33.47
N ALA A 58 6.01 -9.49 -33.31
CA ALA A 58 6.30 -10.06 -32.01
C ALA A 58 7.22 -9.15 -31.19
N PHE A 59 8.30 -8.64 -31.82
CA PHE A 59 9.21 -7.71 -31.16
C PHE A 59 8.53 -6.41 -30.73
N LYS A 60 7.67 -5.84 -31.58
CA LYS A 60 6.84 -4.67 -31.22
C LYS A 60 5.92 -4.96 -30.02
N SER A 61 5.41 -6.17 -29.91
CA SER A 61 4.58 -6.58 -28.76
C SER A 61 5.40 -6.65 -27.47
N VAL A 62 6.67 -7.06 -27.53
CA VAL A 62 7.56 -7.03 -26.36
C VAL A 62 7.86 -5.60 -25.93
N ILE A 63 8.14 -4.70 -26.88
CA ILE A 63 8.32 -3.27 -26.58
C ILE A 63 7.06 -2.67 -25.97
N ALA A 64 5.87 -2.99 -26.50
CA ALA A 64 4.60 -2.49 -25.98
C ALA A 64 4.33 -2.96 -24.54
N ASN A 65 4.80 -4.16 -24.18
CA ASN A 65 4.70 -4.73 -22.84
C ASN A 65 5.96 -4.46 -21.98
N ALA A 66 6.79 -3.49 -22.35
CA ALA A 66 7.96 -3.13 -21.57
C ALA A 66 7.55 -2.70 -20.15
N ARG A 67 8.21 -3.26 -19.15
CA ARG A 67 7.94 -3.00 -17.74
C ARG A 67 8.38 -1.60 -17.36
N SER A 68 7.64 -0.95 -16.48
CA SER A 68 7.99 0.37 -15.97
C SER A 68 9.20 0.30 -15.03
N PHE A 69 9.91 1.42 -14.83
CA PHE A 69 11.02 1.47 -13.88
C PHE A 69 10.64 1.01 -12.46
N PRO A 70 9.49 1.44 -11.86
CA PRO A 70 9.06 0.93 -10.56
C PRO A 70 8.86 -0.60 -10.56
N GLU A 71 8.24 -1.18 -11.59
CA GLU A 71 8.02 -2.64 -11.69
C GLU A 71 9.33 -3.43 -11.71
N MET A 72 10.32 -2.92 -12.44
CA MET A 72 11.65 -3.52 -12.48
C MET A 72 12.40 -3.35 -11.17
N ALA A 73 12.31 -2.18 -10.54
CA ALA A 73 12.90 -1.93 -9.21
C ALA A 73 12.30 -2.89 -8.17
N PHE A 74 10.99 -3.08 -8.16
CA PHE A 74 10.31 -4.00 -7.26
C PHE A 74 10.74 -5.45 -7.50
N SER A 75 10.80 -5.88 -8.77
CA SER A 75 11.25 -7.23 -9.14
C SER A 75 12.71 -7.47 -8.73
N TYR A 76 13.57 -6.47 -8.91
CA TYR A 76 14.99 -6.51 -8.52
C TYR A 76 15.15 -6.66 -7.01
N LEU A 77 14.48 -5.81 -6.24
CA LEU A 77 14.65 -5.76 -4.79
C LEU A 77 14.02 -6.97 -4.06
N LEU A 78 13.10 -7.68 -4.72
CA LEU A 78 12.55 -8.95 -4.25
C LEU A 78 13.29 -10.18 -4.78
N PHE A 79 14.23 -10.01 -5.71
CA PHE A 79 14.88 -11.14 -6.36
C PHE A 79 15.72 -11.94 -5.37
N GLY A 80 15.33 -13.19 -5.12
CA GLY A 80 16.01 -14.08 -4.17
C GLY A 80 15.70 -13.80 -2.70
N GLU A 81 14.72 -12.95 -2.41
CA GLU A 81 14.31 -12.65 -1.03
C GLU A 81 13.25 -13.64 -0.53
N ARG A 82 13.39 -14.06 0.73
CA ARG A 82 12.31 -14.75 1.47
C ARG A 82 11.30 -13.72 1.96
N LEU A 83 10.01 -14.04 1.85
CA LEU A 83 8.89 -13.16 2.20
C LEU A 83 7.86 -13.96 3.01
N GLU A 84 8.20 -14.37 4.24
CA GLU A 84 7.31 -15.23 5.05
C GLU A 84 6.89 -14.58 6.37
N GLY A 85 7.70 -13.65 6.89
CA GLY A 85 7.47 -13.03 8.20
C GLY A 85 7.55 -11.50 8.22
N PRO A 86 7.11 -10.87 9.33
CA PRO A 86 7.25 -9.42 9.52
C PRO A 86 8.72 -8.97 9.47
N ASP A 87 9.65 -9.80 9.95
CA ASP A 87 11.09 -9.54 9.89
C ASP A 87 11.61 -9.50 8.44
N ASP A 88 11.11 -10.39 7.57
CA ASP A 88 11.44 -10.38 6.14
C ASP A 88 10.96 -9.09 5.49
N ARG A 89 9.77 -8.63 5.86
CA ARG A 89 9.23 -7.37 5.36
C ARG A 89 10.10 -6.19 5.77
N ALA A 90 10.45 -6.08 7.05
CA ALA A 90 11.31 -5.00 7.55
C ALA A 90 12.66 -4.97 6.82
N ARG A 91 13.25 -6.16 6.60
CA ARG A 91 14.52 -6.31 5.86
C ARG A 91 14.42 -5.86 4.40
N VAL A 92 13.35 -6.23 3.69
CA VAL A 92 13.13 -5.80 2.30
C VAL A 92 12.82 -4.31 2.23
N GLU A 93 12.03 -3.79 3.17
CA GLU A 93 11.71 -2.36 3.27
C GLU A 93 12.98 -1.54 3.50
N GLN A 94 13.88 -1.98 4.38
CA GLN A 94 15.18 -1.34 4.56
C GLN A 94 16.01 -1.33 3.27
N LYS A 95 16.02 -2.43 2.51
CA LYS A 95 16.69 -2.48 1.19
C LYS A 95 16.08 -1.46 0.21
N PHE A 96 14.76 -1.31 0.19
CA PHE A 96 14.08 -0.34 -0.66
C PHE A 96 14.50 1.08 -0.28
N GLU A 97 14.50 1.41 1.01
CA GLU A 97 14.89 2.74 1.50
C GLU A 97 16.32 3.09 1.07
N VAL A 98 17.28 2.18 1.30
CA VAL A 98 18.68 2.38 0.89
C VAL A 98 18.80 2.58 -0.62
N TRP A 99 18.12 1.75 -1.42
CA TRP A 99 18.16 1.84 -2.88
C TRP A 99 17.55 3.14 -3.41
N LEU A 100 16.47 3.63 -2.76
CA LEU A 100 15.80 4.88 -3.12
C LEU A 100 16.63 6.12 -2.79
N MET A 101 17.53 6.07 -1.80
CA MET A 101 18.39 7.21 -1.45
C MET A 101 19.29 7.67 -2.59
N GLU A 102 19.62 6.78 -3.54
CA GLU A 102 20.43 7.11 -4.71
C GLU A 102 19.67 7.93 -5.77
N ILE A 103 18.33 7.98 -5.69
CA ILE A 103 17.51 8.87 -6.52
C ILE A 103 17.70 10.31 -6.03
N GLN A 104 18.36 11.13 -6.86
CA GLN A 104 18.75 12.50 -6.51
C GLN A 104 17.55 13.45 -6.36
N ASN A 105 16.49 13.25 -7.13
CA ASN A 105 15.32 14.12 -7.09
C ASN A 105 14.37 13.70 -5.94
N GLU A 106 14.23 14.57 -4.94
CA GLU A 106 13.40 14.32 -3.74
C GLU A 106 11.94 13.99 -4.05
N LEU A 107 11.32 14.76 -4.95
CA LEU A 107 9.90 14.59 -5.28
C LEU A 107 9.70 13.24 -5.96
N VAL A 108 10.57 12.90 -6.92
CA VAL A 108 10.55 11.60 -7.59
C VAL A 108 10.76 10.49 -6.57
N ARG A 109 11.81 10.59 -5.75
CA ARG A 109 12.11 9.61 -4.69
C ARG A 109 10.91 9.35 -3.77
N ARG A 110 10.20 10.40 -3.35
CA ARG A 110 8.99 10.28 -2.51
C ARG A 110 7.88 9.49 -3.20
N HIS A 111 7.59 9.76 -4.47
CA HIS A 111 6.56 9.04 -5.22
C HIS A 111 6.93 7.57 -5.46
N TYR A 112 8.20 7.30 -5.76
CA TYR A 112 8.71 5.94 -5.87
C TYR A 112 8.62 5.19 -4.54
N LYS A 113 9.02 5.82 -3.44
CA LYS A 113 8.91 5.27 -2.08
C LYS A 113 7.47 4.85 -1.77
N ARG A 114 6.51 5.75 -1.98
CA ARG A 114 5.09 5.45 -1.76
C ARG A 114 4.63 4.25 -2.59
N THR A 115 4.88 4.28 -3.89
CA THR A 115 4.47 3.21 -4.82
C THR A 115 5.05 1.85 -4.42
N LEU A 116 6.35 1.80 -4.11
CA LEU A 116 7.03 0.56 -3.74
C LEU A 116 6.57 0.03 -2.37
N LYS A 117 6.30 0.92 -1.40
CA LYS A 117 5.71 0.54 -0.11
C LYS A 117 4.32 -0.05 -0.28
N ASP A 118 3.47 0.56 -1.11
CA ASP A 118 2.12 0.07 -1.38
C ASP A 118 2.16 -1.34 -2.01
N TRP A 119 3.06 -1.58 -2.96
CA TRP A 119 3.25 -2.89 -3.57
C TRP A 119 3.83 -3.92 -2.59
N LEU A 120 4.76 -3.51 -1.74
CA LEU A 120 5.34 -4.38 -0.71
C LEU A 120 4.25 -4.79 0.28
N TRP A 121 3.43 -3.85 0.75
CA TRP A 121 2.28 -4.11 1.61
C TRP A 121 1.35 -5.14 0.98
N ASN A 122 0.94 -4.91 -0.27
CA ASN A 122 0.05 -5.82 -1.00
C ASN A 122 0.66 -7.21 -1.18
N ARG A 123 1.97 -7.29 -1.44
CA ARG A 123 2.68 -8.57 -1.59
C ARG A 123 2.68 -9.38 -0.28
N PHE A 124 2.87 -8.73 0.86
CA PHE A 124 2.81 -9.38 2.17
C PHE A 124 1.38 -9.68 2.61
N ALA A 125 0.39 -8.85 2.24
CA ALA A 125 -1.02 -9.13 2.47
C ALA A 125 -1.50 -10.41 1.77
N ASP A 126 -0.92 -10.74 0.62
CA ASP A 126 -1.10 -12.03 -0.06
C ASP A 126 -0.52 -13.20 0.76
N VAL A 127 0.71 -13.04 1.29
CA VAL A 127 1.42 -14.07 2.06
C VAL A 127 0.75 -14.34 3.40
N PHE A 128 0.38 -13.29 4.14
CA PHE A 128 -0.28 -13.41 5.45
C PHE A 128 -1.78 -13.72 5.35
N GLY A 129 -2.30 -13.94 4.13
CA GLY A 129 -3.70 -14.30 3.92
C GLY A 129 -4.70 -13.17 4.21
N TRP A 130 -4.23 -11.93 4.42
CA TRP A 130 -5.09 -10.77 4.65
C TRP A 130 -5.98 -10.48 3.43
N ARG A 131 -5.51 -10.84 2.21
CA ARG A 131 -6.33 -10.73 1.01
C ARG A 131 -7.52 -11.72 0.97
N LYS A 132 -7.49 -12.85 1.69
CA LYS A 132 -8.64 -13.78 1.79
C LYS A 132 -9.81 -13.18 2.55
N PHE A 133 -9.60 -12.16 3.38
CA PHE A 133 -10.68 -11.39 4.00
C PHE A 133 -11.32 -10.38 3.03
N SER A 134 -10.53 -9.79 2.12
CA SER A 134 -11.04 -8.82 1.12
C SER A 134 -11.70 -9.44 -0.11
N LYS A 135 -11.26 -10.63 -0.55
CA LYS A 135 -11.65 -11.21 -1.86
C LYS A 135 -13.02 -11.89 -1.93
N ARG A 136 -13.84 -11.85 -0.87
CA ARG A 136 -15.19 -12.43 -0.95
C ARG A 136 -16.23 -11.49 -1.59
N ASN A 137 -15.88 -10.24 -1.90
CA ASN A 137 -16.81 -9.25 -2.47
C ASN A 137 -16.49 -8.78 -3.91
N GLU A 138 -15.50 -9.38 -4.59
CA GLU A 138 -14.99 -8.83 -5.86
C GLU A 138 -15.12 -9.78 -7.07
N SER A 139 -16.25 -10.47 -7.16
CA SER A 139 -16.68 -11.10 -8.41
C SER A 139 -18.08 -10.64 -8.77
N SER A 140 -18.21 -9.47 -9.41
CA SER A 140 -19.33 -9.13 -10.30
C SER A 140 -19.13 -7.75 -10.96
N LYS A 141 -18.91 -7.74 -12.28
CA LYS A 141 -19.41 -6.69 -13.20
C LYS A 141 -19.92 -7.41 -14.46
N PRO A 142 -20.86 -6.82 -15.21
CA PRO A 142 -22.14 -6.29 -14.80
C PRO A 142 -23.27 -7.05 -15.54
N GLY A 143 -24.30 -7.46 -14.83
CA GLY A 143 -25.49 -8.08 -15.42
C GLY A 143 -26.61 -8.10 -14.40
N LEU A 144 -27.77 -7.59 -14.80
CA LEU A 144 -28.97 -7.47 -13.98
C LEU A 144 -29.26 -8.74 -13.17
N ILE A 145 -29.52 -8.56 -11.88
CA ILE A 145 -30.65 -9.04 -11.06
C ILE A 145 -30.28 -8.76 -9.60
N THR A 146 -31.04 -7.90 -8.92
CA THR A 146 -30.93 -7.62 -7.48
C THR A 146 -31.52 -8.75 -6.64
N PRO A 147 -30.81 -9.28 -5.63
CA PRO A 147 -31.43 -10.02 -4.54
C PRO A 147 -31.37 -9.22 -3.23
N SER A 148 -32.56 -8.79 -2.78
CA SER A 148 -32.98 -8.52 -1.39
C SER A 148 -32.02 -7.75 -0.45
N SER A 149 -32.43 -6.52 -0.15
CA SER A 149 -31.90 -5.51 0.78
C SER A 149 -31.83 -5.87 2.27
N VAL A 150 -31.95 -7.14 2.67
CA VAL A 150 -31.94 -7.57 4.08
C VAL A 150 -30.56 -8.05 4.54
N GLY A 151 -29.78 -8.66 3.64
CA GLY A 151 -28.41 -9.12 3.92
C GLY A 151 -27.42 -7.96 4.04
N SER A 152 -27.38 -7.07 3.04
CA SER A 152 -26.45 -5.93 3.00
C SER A 152 -26.60 -4.96 4.17
N ARG A 153 -27.82 -4.78 4.72
CA ARG A 153 -28.04 -3.96 5.93
C ARG A 153 -27.44 -4.59 7.18
N ARG A 154 -27.51 -5.92 7.33
CA ARG A 154 -26.94 -6.61 8.49
C ARG A 154 -25.41 -6.53 8.50
N TYR A 155 -24.77 -6.65 7.34
CA TYR A 155 -23.31 -6.49 7.23
C TYR A 155 -22.87 -5.05 7.46
N ALA A 156 -23.55 -4.06 6.86
CA ALA A 156 -23.24 -2.65 7.10
C ALA A 156 -23.39 -2.23 8.58
N LEU A 157 -24.38 -2.79 9.29
CA LEU A 157 -24.56 -2.55 10.73
C LEU A 157 -23.48 -3.22 11.58
N LEU A 158 -22.99 -4.40 11.18
CA LEU A 158 -21.89 -5.09 11.87
C LEU A 158 -20.55 -4.40 11.61
N GLU A 159 -20.29 -3.95 10.38
CA GLU A 159 -19.09 -3.21 10.00
C GLU A 159 -19.04 -1.88 10.75
N SER A 160 -20.13 -1.11 10.77
CA SER A 160 -20.26 0.10 11.58
C SER A 160 -19.97 -0.15 13.07
N ARG A 161 -20.39 -1.29 13.62
CA ARG A 161 -20.12 -1.64 15.02
C ARG A 161 -18.65 -1.99 15.25
N LEU A 162 -18.03 -2.76 14.36
CA LEU A 162 -16.62 -3.11 14.47
C LEU A 162 -15.71 -1.89 14.37
N GLU A 163 -16.04 -0.95 13.48
CA GLU A 163 -15.33 0.32 13.36
C GLU A 163 -15.48 1.17 14.63
N ILE A 164 -16.67 1.20 15.23
CA ILE A 164 -16.89 1.87 16.52
C ILE A 164 -16.02 1.25 17.63
N GLU A 165 -15.97 -0.09 17.71
CA GLU A 165 -15.16 -0.80 18.70
C GLU A 165 -13.64 -0.58 18.48
N LEU A 166 -13.20 -0.52 17.22
CA LEU A 166 -11.81 -0.17 16.87
C LEU A 166 -11.46 1.25 17.32
N LEU A 167 -12.31 2.23 16.99
CA LEU A 167 -12.09 3.63 17.38
C LEU A 167 -12.12 3.79 18.90
N ALA A 168 -13.00 3.07 19.59
CA ALA A 168 -13.03 3.02 21.05
C ALA A 168 -11.72 2.49 21.62
N TYR A 169 -11.18 1.40 21.06
CA TYR A 169 -9.92 0.82 21.51
C TYR A 169 -8.73 1.78 21.28
N LEU A 170 -8.66 2.44 20.13
CA LEU A 170 -7.64 3.45 19.84
C LEU A 170 -7.70 4.67 20.77
N LEU A 171 -8.90 5.07 21.19
CA LEU A 171 -9.09 6.14 22.18
C LEU A 171 -8.71 5.69 23.59
N CYS A 172 -9.01 4.45 23.96
CA CYS A 172 -8.62 3.90 25.26
C CYS A 172 -7.12 3.69 25.39
N GLU A 173 -6.46 3.27 24.30
CA GLU A 173 -5.03 3.01 24.25
C GLU A 173 -4.38 3.90 23.17
N THR A 174 -4.18 5.17 23.51
CA THR A 174 -3.68 6.19 22.57
C THR A 174 -2.25 5.92 22.08
N SER A 175 -1.49 5.09 22.80
CA SER A 175 -0.15 4.63 22.38
C SER A 175 -0.18 3.85 21.06
N LEU A 176 -1.32 3.26 20.71
CA LEU A 176 -1.51 2.54 19.45
C LEU A 176 -1.58 3.48 18.25
N LEU A 177 -2.09 4.70 18.43
CA LEU A 177 -2.13 5.71 17.36
C LEU A 177 -0.71 6.11 16.91
N ILE A 178 0.23 6.12 17.85
CA ILE A 178 1.65 6.38 17.59
C ILE A 178 2.30 5.12 17.01
N THR A 179 2.09 3.97 17.65
CA THR A 179 2.70 2.68 17.26
C THR A 179 2.30 2.24 15.85
N TYR A 180 1.05 2.49 15.47
CA TYR A 180 0.47 2.09 14.18
C TYR A 180 0.10 3.28 13.30
N PHE A 181 0.75 4.44 13.47
CA PHE A 181 0.46 5.66 12.73
C PHE A 181 0.40 5.46 11.20
N ASP A 182 1.42 4.80 10.62
CA ASP A 182 1.49 4.55 9.18
C ASP A 182 0.40 3.55 8.71
N PRO A 183 0.19 2.38 9.35
CA PRO A 183 -0.94 1.50 9.04
C PRO A 183 -2.32 2.16 9.15
N LEU A 184 -2.55 2.97 10.19
CA LEU A 184 -3.82 3.65 10.42
C LEU A 184 -4.11 4.74 9.38
N ASN A 185 -3.08 5.41 8.86
CA ASN A 185 -3.22 6.36 7.74
C ASN A 185 -3.70 5.70 6.44
N CYS A 186 -3.48 4.40 6.28
CA CYS A 186 -3.91 3.63 5.12
C CYS A 186 -5.24 2.88 5.36
N LEU A 187 -5.81 2.96 6.57
CA LEU A 187 -7.03 2.24 6.93
C LEU A 187 -8.26 2.98 6.39
N GLU A 188 -9.01 2.33 5.51
CA GLU A 188 -10.27 2.83 4.98
C GLU A 188 -11.44 2.30 5.82
N LEU A 189 -12.13 3.19 6.54
CA LEU A 189 -13.38 2.87 7.24
C LEU A 189 -14.57 3.11 6.29
N LEU A 190 -15.53 2.19 6.29
CA LEU A 190 -16.72 2.20 5.43
C LEU A 190 -17.70 3.28 5.88
N ASP A 191 -17.87 3.48 7.19
CA ASP A 191 -18.67 4.59 7.69
C ASP A 191 -17.89 5.91 7.62
N ARG A 192 -18.48 6.88 6.93
CA ARG A 192 -17.84 8.19 6.69
C ARG A 192 -17.58 8.96 7.99
N GLN A 193 -18.44 8.85 9.00
CA GLN A 193 -18.22 9.53 10.28
C GLN A 193 -17.08 8.87 11.05
N ASN A 194 -17.00 7.54 11.01
CA ASN A 194 -15.88 6.80 11.60
C ASN A 194 -14.54 7.15 10.92
N ALA A 195 -14.51 7.20 9.59
CA ALA A 195 -13.32 7.59 8.82
C ALA A 195 -12.83 9.00 9.19
N ASN A 196 -13.77 9.93 9.37
CA ASN A 196 -13.45 11.29 9.81
C ASN A 196 -12.85 11.29 11.23
N ILE A 197 -13.42 10.51 12.17
CA ILE A 197 -12.87 10.40 13.53
C ILE A 197 -11.45 9.84 13.50
N LEU A 198 -11.19 8.77 12.74
CA LEU A 198 -9.84 8.19 12.61
C LEU A 198 -8.84 9.22 12.08
N THR A 199 -9.23 9.94 11.01
CA THR A 199 -8.38 10.97 10.40
C THR A 199 -8.02 12.06 11.42
N GLU A 200 -8.99 12.49 12.22
CA GLU A 200 -8.78 13.50 13.25
C GLU A 200 -7.90 13.02 14.40
N LEU A 201 -8.07 11.77 14.85
CA LEU A 201 -7.19 11.15 15.85
C LEU A 201 -5.74 11.12 15.37
N ILE A 202 -5.50 10.71 14.13
CA ILE A 202 -4.18 10.69 13.52
C ILE A 202 -3.60 12.11 13.43
N GLN A 203 -4.40 13.10 13.04
CA GLN A 203 -3.95 14.50 12.97
C GLN A 203 -3.58 15.06 14.34
N LEU A 204 -4.37 14.78 15.38
CA LEU A 204 -4.09 15.21 16.76
C LEU A 204 -2.80 14.56 17.29
N CYS A 205 -2.58 13.27 17.03
CA CYS A 205 -1.32 12.60 17.35
C CYS A 205 -0.12 13.24 16.65
N GLY A 206 -0.29 13.76 15.44
CA GLY A 206 0.76 14.50 14.73
C GLY A 206 1.05 15.89 15.30
N GLN A 207 0.16 16.46 16.11
CA GLN A 207 0.27 17.82 16.65
C GLN A 207 0.79 17.88 18.09
N LYS A 208 0.41 16.92 18.94
CA LYS A 208 0.81 16.86 20.35
C LYS A 208 1.11 15.42 20.74
N GLU A 209 2.38 15.15 21.09
CA GLU A 209 2.81 13.84 21.59
C GLU A 209 2.17 13.56 22.97
N ASN A 210 1.69 12.33 23.16
CA ASN A 210 1.11 11.82 24.42
C ASN A 210 -0.16 12.55 24.90
N MET A 211 -1.08 12.86 24.00
CA MET A 211 -2.45 13.22 24.42
C MET A 211 -3.13 12.05 25.12
N ASP A 212 -3.74 12.34 26.26
CA ASP A 212 -4.60 11.37 26.94
C ASP A 212 -5.96 11.25 26.23
N ARG A 213 -6.70 10.20 26.60
CA ARG A 213 -8.03 9.92 26.03
C ARG A 213 -8.99 11.10 26.17
N ASP A 214 -9.00 11.76 27.33
CA ASP A 214 -10.01 12.77 27.65
C ASP A 214 -9.68 14.08 26.91
N GLU A 215 -8.40 14.40 26.74
CA GLU A 215 -7.88 15.46 25.86
C GLU A 215 -8.24 15.19 24.38
N MET A 216 -8.09 13.95 23.90
CA MET A 216 -8.47 13.58 22.53
C MET A 216 -9.97 13.74 22.32
N ILE A 217 -10.80 13.26 23.24
CA ILE A 217 -12.25 13.38 23.14
C ILE A 217 -12.68 14.86 23.21
N ALA A 218 -12.07 15.65 24.09
CA ALA A 218 -12.34 17.10 24.16
C ALA A 218 -11.96 17.82 22.87
N SER A 219 -10.89 17.40 22.20
CA SER A 219 -10.42 17.98 20.93
C SER A 219 -11.29 17.60 19.72
N LEU A 220 -12.00 16.46 19.83
CA LEU A 220 -12.98 15.99 18.84
C LEU A 220 -14.38 16.60 19.06
N ALA A 221 -14.69 17.00 20.30
CA ALA A 221 -15.97 17.63 20.65
C ALA A 221 -16.14 18.98 19.93
N GLY A 222 -17.33 19.24 19.40
CA GLY A 222 -17.65 20.50 18.69
C GLY A 222 -17.27 20.53 17.20
N ARG A 223 -16.76 19.43 16.64
CA ARG A 223 -16.53 19.25 15.19
C ARG A 223 -17.71 18.60 14.44
N GLY A 224 -18.87 18.49 15.09
CA GLY A 224 -20.06 17.83 14.53
C GLY A 224 -19.99 16.30 14.53
N LEU A 225 -19.07 15.71 15.31
CA LEU A 225 -18.88 14.27 15.47
C LEU A 225 -19.51 13.73 16.77
N ASP A 226 -20.17 14.59 17.54
CA ASP A 226 -20.61 14.32 18.91
C ASP A 226 -21.56 13.12 19.02
N GLY A 227 -22.48 12.96 18.06
CA GLY A 227 -23.42 11.84 18.04
C GLY A 227 -22.75 10.48 17.82
N ARG A 228 -21.61 10.44 17.12
CA ARG A 228 -20.85 9.21 16.87
C ARG A 228 -19.87 8.92 17.99
N LEU A 229 -19.29 9.96 18.60
CA LEU A 229 -18.50 9.85 19.82
C LEU A 229 -19.31 9.25 20.98
N GLU A 230 -20.60 9.57 21.07
CA GLU A 230 -21.47 8.97 22.08
C GLU A 230 -21.68 7.46 21.85
N GLN A 231 -21.83 7.03 20.59
CA GLN A 231 -21.90 5.60 20.26
C GLN A 231 -20.59 4.86 20.54
N ILE A 232 -19.44 5.54 20.38
CA ILE A 232 -18.13 5.01 20.79
C ILE A 232 -18.05 4.89 22.31
N ARG A 233 -18.57 5.86 23.07
CA ARG A 233 -18.61 5.80 24.55
C ARG A 233 -19.48 4.67 25.08
N GLU A 234 -20.57 4.35 24.39
CA GLU A 234 -21.48 3.25 24.74
C GLU A 234 -20.95 1.86 24.32
N SER A 235 -19.89 1.82 23.50
CA SER A 235 -19.30 0.58 23.00
C SER A 235 -18.73 -0.30 24.12
N THR A 236 -18.48 -1.56 23.78
CA THR A 236 -18.00 -2.57 24.74
C THR A 236 -16.54 -2.31 25.11
N ALA A 237 -15.70 -2.07 24.11
CA ALA A 237 -14.28 -1.76 24.27
C ALA A 237 -14.08 -0.50 25.11
N TYR A 238 -14.89 0.55 24.91
CA TYR A 238 -14.78 1.78 25.68
C TYR A 238 -15.12 1.56 27.16
N ARG A 239 -16.17 0.79 27.45
CA ARG A 239 -16.58 0.46 28.83
C ARG A 239 -15.57 -0.44 29.53
N LEU A 240 -15.01 -1.43 28.83
CA LEU A 240 -13.99 -2.32 29.37
C LEU A 240 -12.65 -1.60 29.61
N GLY A 241 -12.24 -0.73 28.69
CA GLY A 241 -11.02 0.08 28.84
C GLY A 241 -11.07 1.04 30.03
N ARG A 242 -12.25 1.52 30.41
CA ARG A 242 -12.43 2.32 31.63
C ARG A 242 -12.19 1.50 32.91
N SER A 243 -12.65 0.25 32.93
CA SER A 243 -12.49 -0.64 34.09
C SER A 243 -11.05 -1.09 34.34
N LEU A 244 -10.17 -1.03 33.33
CA LEU A 244 -8.76 -1.42 33.44
C LEU A 244 -7.85 -0.28 33.89
N ASN A 245 -8.25 0.99 33.67
CA ASN A 245 -7.48 2.17 34.08
C ASN A 245 -7.88 2.70 35.48
N ASP A 246 -8.98 2.19 36.07
CA ASP A 246 -9.49 2.56 37.40
C ASP A 246 -9.00 1.61 38.53
N THR A 247 -8.06 0.69 38.24
CA THR A 247 -7.39 -0.21 39.21
C THR A 247 -5.89 -0.02 39.20
#